data_AF-A0A093ZHD3-F1
#
_entry.id   AF-A0A093ZHD3-F1
#
_cell.length_a   1.000
_cell.length_b   1.000
_cell.length_c   1.000
_cell.angle_alpha   90.00
_cell.angle_beta   90.00
_cell.angle_gamma   90.00
#
_symmetry.space_group_name_H-M   'P 1'
#
loop_
_entity.id
_entity.type
_entity.pdbx_description
1 polymer ?
#
loop_
_entity_poly.entity_id
_entity_poly.type
_entity_poly.pdbx_seq_one_letter_code
_entity_poly.pdbx_strand_id
1 'polypeptide(L)'
;MQNNEHRYLLQPLSHPASHPATVVRERDLIRPWLAWSVPHPTIAQIRELTYDQVPWARVVNGEFGKGDAEVDGSILAAKAINESYSLFDRVDLPTAPGELHYKGMFLGGEKIWVGEPVRLMGRTKDEIVILVVNQMIERTVDATSAVTIVGDAYKFIEMPMPAEYNDRQNWPVNEDLPVRVNADLSFRNQVSVNAGGNTWCEWRLLEPMARKSLNDIKGRWYETRLLLPTLRGKATFDLDVQAGTVSDASLFMNSRGEILGSRPGIRKKNRLASLGAAVPADTKISRGFDGPAEDNVIPTQAQQ
;
A
#
# COMPACT_ATOMS: atom_id res chain seq x y z
N MET A 1 15.92 26.09 -6.63
CA MET A 1 14.98 25.05 -7.12
C MET A 1 13.69 25.22 -6.33
N GLN A 2 12.56 25.49 -6.98
CA GLN A 2 11.28 25.59 -6.28
C GLN A 2 10.96 24.22 -5.67
N ASN A 3 10.79 24.19 -4.35
CA ASN A 3 10.38 23.01 -3.62
C ASN A 3 8.93 22.73 -4.02
N ASN A 4 8.72 21.87 -5.03
CA ASN A 4 7.39 21.53 -5.51
C ASN A 4 6.75 20.57 -4.51
N GLU A 5 6.28 21.10 -3.38
CA GLU A 5 5.62 20.30 -2.35
C GLU A 5 4.30 19.75 -2.92
N HIS A 6 4.25 18.43 -3.07
CA HIS A 6 3.07 17.75 -3.59
C HIS A 6 1.87 17.97 -2.66
N ARG A 7 0.80 18.52 -3.23
CA ARG A 7 -0.51 18.65 -2.58
C ARG A 7 -1.47 17.65 -3.18
N TYR A 8 -2.30 17.05 -2.33
CA TYR A 8 -3.24 16.01 -2.71
C TYR A 8 -4.66 16.49 -2.50
N LEU A 9 -5.50 16.34 -3.53
CA LEU A 9 -6.95 16.49 -3.41
C LEU A 9 -7.55 15.16 -2.93
N LEU A 10 -8.16 15.17 -1.75
CA LEU A 10 -8.68 13.99 -1.09
C LEU A 10 -10.21 14.04 -1.04
N GLN A 11 -10.86 12.94 -1.42
CA GLN A 11 -12.29 12.70 -1.17
C GLN A 11 -12.43 11.87 0.10
N PRO A 12 -12.99 12.41 1.19
CA PRO A 12 -13.32 11.61 2.37
C PRO A 12 -14.30 10.49 2.03
N LEU A 13 -14.13 9.34 2.69
CA LEU A 13 -15.08 8.24 2.65
C LEU A 13 -16.26 8.54 3.59
N SER A 14 -17.47 8.22 3.15
CA SER A 14 -18.70 8.51 3.89
C SER A 14 -19.71 7.38 3.77
N HIS A 15 -20.93 7.59 4.28
CA HIS A 15 -22.10 6.76 3.97
C HIS A 15 -22.79 7.23 2.66
N PRO A 16 -23.70 6.44 2.05
CA PRO A 16 -24.26 6.76 0.71
C PRO A 16 -25.18 7.99 0.64
N ALA A 17 -25.68 8.47 1.77
CA ALA A 17 -26.68 9.55 1.82
C ALA A 17 -26.05 10.96 1.91
N SER A 18 -24.75 11.07 2.18
CA SER A 18 -24.02 12.33 2.25
C SER A 18 -22.57 12.09 1.87
N HIS A 19 -21.94 13.07 1.20
CA HIS A 19 -20.52 13.04 0.91
C HIS A 19 -19.87 14.35 1.36
N PRO A 20 -18.86 14.31 2.24
CA PRO A 20 -18.09 15.48 2.59
C PRO A 20 -17.38 16.08 1.38
N ALA A 21 -17.18 17.40 1.43
CA ALA A 21 -16.41 18.11 0.41
C ALA A 21 -14.97 17.58 0.34
N THR A 22 -14.39 17.65 -0.86
CA THR A 22 -12.98 17.33 -1.06
C THR A 22 -12.09 18.30 -0.30
N VAL A 23 -10.95 17.80 0.18
CA VAL A 23 -9.99 18.58 0.95
C VAL A 23 -8.61 18.49 0.34
N VAL A 24 -7.89 19.61 0.30
CA VAL A 24 -6.47 19.62 -0.08
C VAL A 24 -5.62 19.39 1.16
N ARG A 25 -4.65 18.48 1.05
CA ARG A 25 -3.68 18.17 2.11
C ARG A 25 -2.26 18.10 1.56
N GLU A 26 -1.32 18.47 2.40
CA GLU A 26 0.11 18.25 2.17
C GLU A 26 0.47 16.80 2.44
N ARG A 27 1.52 16.31 1.77
CA ARG A 27 2.03 14.93 1.93
C ARG A 27 2.20 14.54 3.40
N ASP A 28 2.77 15.42 4.21
CA ASP A 28 3.19 15.12 5.58
C ASP A 28 2.00 14.97 6.55
N LEU A 29 0.80 15.38 6.12
CA LEU A 29 -0.45 15.17 6.83
C LEU A 29 -1.17 13.87 6.43
N ILE A 30 -0.60 13.10 5.50
CA ILE A 30 -1.17 11.86 4.99
C ILE A 30 -0.32 10.69 5.46
N ARG A 31 -0.99 9.63 5.90
CA ARG A 31 -0.34 8.39 6.34
C ARG A 31 -0.74 7.24 5.41
N PRO A 32 0.15 6.26 5.18
CA PRO A 32 -0.23 5.03 4.52
C PRO A 32 -1.43 4.37 5.19
N TRP A 33 -2.25 3.69 4.39
CA TRP A 33 -3.46 3.01 4.87
C TRP A 33 -3.17 2.04 6.03
N LEU A 34 -2.05 1.32 5.96
CA LEU A 34 -1.63 0.32 6.95
C LEU A 34 -0.83 0.92 8.12
N ALA A 35 -0.70 2.25 8.21
CA ALA A 35 -0.12 2.91 9.38
C ALA A 35 -1.15 3.09 10.52
N TRP A 36 -2.37 2.60 10.35
CA TRP A 36 -3.46 2.74 11.32
C TRP A 36 -4.35 1.51 11.35
N SER A 37 -5.00 1.29 12.50
CA SER A 37 -5.99 0.22 12.70
C SER A 37 -7.39 0.82 12.66
N VAL A 38 -8.25 0.26 11.82
CA VAL A 38 -9.64 0.71 11.71
C VAL A 38 -10.39 0.42 13.03
N PRO A 39 -11.01 1.41 13.69
CA PRO A 39 -11.73 1.25 14.92
C PRO A 39 -13.09 0.59 14.65
N HIS A 40 -13.78 0.21 15.72
CA HIS A 40 -15.15 -0.25 15.59
C HIS A 40 -16.11 0.91 15.30
N PRO A 41 -17.18 0.66 14.52
CA PRO A 41 -18.30 1.58 14.43
C PRO A 41 -18.83 1.97 15.80
N THR A 42 -19.18 3.25 15.92
CA THR A 42 -19.79 3.88 17.08
C THR A 42 -21.16 3.27 17.39
N ILE A 43 -21.92 2.92 16.36
CA ILE A 43 -23.20 2.20 16.47
C ILE A 43 -22.92 0.69 16.56
N ALA A 44 -23.25 0.08 17.70
CA ALA A 44 -22.93 -1.33 17.97
C ALA A 44 -23.65 -2.30 17.02
N GLN A 45 -24.87 -1.96 16.59
CA GLN A 45 -25.76 -2.81 15.81
C GLN A 45 -25.28 -3.03 14.37
N ILE A 46 -24.36 -2.20 13.88
CA ILE A 46 -23.83 -2.29 12.51
C ILE A 46 -22.41 -2.84 12.44
N ARG A 47 -21.81 -3.22 13.59
CA ARG A 47 -20.42 -3.68 13.67
C ARG A 47 -20.13 -4.93 12.85
N GLU A 48 -21.09 -5.84 12.79
CA GLU A 48 -20.97 -7.11 12.07
C GLU A 48 -21.54 -7.04 10.64
N LEU A 49 -22.04 -5.87 10.22
CA LEU A 49 -22.57 -5.68 8.87
C LEU A 49 -21.47 -5.22 7.92
N THR A 50 -21.57 -5.62 6.65
CA THR A 50 -20.78 -5.00 5.58
C THR A 50 -21.35 -3.63 5.24
N TYR A 51 -20.53 -2.77 4.63
CA TYR A 51 -20.94 -1.43 4.20
C TYR A 51 -22.25 -1.44 3.38
N ASP A 52 -22.43 -2.42 2.50
CA ASP A 52 -23.61 -2.56 1.64
C ASP A 52 -24.84 -3.14 2.36
N GLN A 53 -24.66 -3.79 3.51
CA GLN A 53 -25.76 -4.36 4.31
C GLN A 53 -26.36 -3.37 5.30
N VAL A 54 -25.67 -2.27 5.60
CA VAL A 54 -26.15 -1.29 6.56
C VAL A 54 -27.39 -0.56 6.00
N PRO A 55 -28.50 -0.50 6.75
CA PRO A 55 -29.66 0.28 6.36
C PRO A 55 -29.41 1.77 6.61
N TRP A 56 -28.57 2.40 5.76
CA TRP A 56 -28.04 3.75 5.98
C TRP A 56 -29.11 4.81 6.24
N ALA A 57 -30.26 4.74 5.58
CA ALA A 57 -31.37 5.66 5.84
C ALA A 57 -31.83 5.63 7.31
N ARG A 58 -31.93 4.44 7.91
CA ARG A 58 -32.34 4.25 9.31
C ARG A 58 -31.25 4.71 10.28
N VAL A 59 -29.99 4.50 9.90
CA VAL A 59 -28.81 4.97 10.65
C VAL A 59 -28.77 6.50 10.70
N VAL A 60 -28.91 7.16 9.55
CA VAL A 60 -28.92 8.63 9.44
C VAL A 60 -30.12 9.24 10.17
N ASN A 61 -31.27 8.56 10.18
CA ASN A 61 -32.45 8.98 10.95
C ASN A 61 -32.32 8.76 12.47
N GLY A 62 -31.21 8.20 12.95
CA GLY A 62 -30.96 7.98 14.37
C GLY A 62 -31.72 6.81 14.99
N GLU A 63 -32.28 5.89 14.19
CA GLU A 63 -33.08 4.76 14.70
C GLU A 63 -32.28 3.76 15.56
N PHE A 64 -30.96 3.79 15.47
CA PHE A 64 -30.07 2.91 16.25
C PHE A 64 -29.50 3.57 17.51
N GLY A 65 -29.92 4.80 17.83
CA GLY A 65 -29.51 5.55 19.02
C GLY A 65 -28.32 6.48 18.77
N LYS A 66 -27.52 6.72 19.82
CA LYS A 66 -26.35 7.61 19.74
C LYS A 66 -25.25 6.99 18.88
N GLY A 67 -24.76 7.76 17.92
CA GLY A 67 -23.66 7.38 17.04
C GLY A 67 -23.42 8.45 15.98
N ASP A 68 -22.40 8.24 15.16
CA ASP A 68 -22.06 9.14 14.07
C ASP A 68 -22.05 8.34 12.76
N ALA A 69 -23.08 8.56 11.94
CA ALA A 69 -23.27 7.87 10.66
C ALA A 69 -22.13 8.17 9.66
N GLU A 70 -21.54 9.36 9.73
CA GLU A 70 -20.44 9.78 8.85
C GLU A 70 -19.17 9.01 9.23
N VAL A 71 -18.85 8.97 10.52
CA VAL A 71 -17.72 8.20 11.05
C VAL A 71 -17.90 6.72 10.77
N ASP A 72 -19.08 6.16 11.04
CA ASP A 72 -19.36 4.73 10.84
C ASP A 72 -19.35 4.33 9.36
N GLY A 73 -19.86 5.21 8.49
CA GLY A 73 -19.75 5.09 7.03
C GLY A 73 -18.29 4.98 6.59
N SER A 74 -17.46 5.92 7.04
CA SER A 74 -16.03 5.92 6.71
C SER A 74 -15.29 4.66 7.19
N ILE A 75 -15.64 4.16 8.39
CA ILE A 75 -15.05 2.95 8.99
C ILE A 75 -15.40 1.71 8.18
N LEU A 76 -16.69 1.51 7.88
CA LEU A 76 -17.15 0.34 7.15
C LEU A 76 -16.70 0.37 5.68
N ALA A 77 -16.66 1.55 5.07
CA ALA A 77 -16.09 1.74 3.73
C ALA A 77 -14.60 1.39 3.71
N ALA A 78 -13.84 1.86 4.71
CA ALA A 78 -12.42 1.53 4.84
C ALA A 78 -12.20 0.01 4.97
N LYS A 79 -13.01 -0.69 5.77
CA LYS A 79 -12.96 -2.15 5.88
C LYS A 79 -13.24 -2.82 4.54
N ALA A 80 -14.33 -2.45 3.87
CA ALA A 80 -14.71 -3.01 2.57
C ALA A 80 -13.66 -2.77 1.48
N ILE A 81 -13.04 -1.58 1.47
CA ILE A 81 -11.94 -1.26 0.58
C ILE A 81 -10.75 -2.17 0.87
N ASN A 82 -10.34 -2.28 2.14
CA ASN A 82 -9.18 -3.09 2.57
C ASN A 82 -9.30 -4.57 2.18
N GLU A 83 -10.52 -5.09 2.23
CA GLU A 83 -10.90 -6.44 1.81
C GLU A 83 -11.02 -6.60 0.29
N SER A 84 -10.78 -5.56 -0.52
CA SER A 84 -10.97 -5.61 -1.97
C SER A 84 -9.66 -5.43 -2.74
N TYR A 85 -9.66 -5.88 -3.99
CA TYR A 85 -8.62 -5.53 -4.95
C TYR A 85 -9.19 -5.27 -6.35
N SER A 86 -8.47 -4.49 -7.14
CA SER A 86 -8.77 -4.28 -8.55
C SER A 86 -7.48 -4.15 -9.36
N LEU A 87 -7.50 -4.66 -10.58
CA LEU A 87 -6.36 -4.66 -11.50
C LEU A 87 -6.53 -3.55 -12.54
N PHE A 88 -5.42 -2.99 -13.02
CA PHE A 88 -5.44 -1.99 -14.08
C PHE A 88 -4.24 -2.14 -15.02
N ASP A 89 -4.34 -1.49 -16.17
CA ASP A 89 -3.32 -1.47 -17.22
C ASP A 89 -2.94 -2.90 -17.65
N ARG A 90 -3.95 -3.62 -18.17
CA ARG A 90 -3.79 -4.94 -18.76
C ARG A 90 -2.72 -4.92 -19.84
N VAL A 91 -1.92 -5.97 -19.88
CA VAL A 91 -0.87 -6.18 -20.85
C VAL A 91 -1.29 -7.30 -21.80
N ASP A 92 -1.38 -6.99 -23.08
CA ASP A 92 -1.68 -7.97 -24.13
C ASP A 92 -0.39 -8.61 -24.65
N LEU A 93 0.18 -9.50 -23.84
CA LEU A 93 1.30 -10.37 -24.23
C LEU A 93 0.78 -11.78 -24.56
N PRO A 94 1.53 -12.58 -25.32
CA PRO A 94 1.25 -14.01 -25.44
C PRO A 94 1.35 -14.67 -24.05
N THR A 95 0.21 -15.09 -23.51
CA THR A 95 0.11 -15.72 -22.19
C THR A 95 -0.39 -17.15 -22.30
N ALA A 96 -0.23 -17.94 -21.23
CA ALA A 96 -0.85 -19.26 -21.20
C ALA A 96 -2.38 -19.12 -21.26
N PRO A 97 -3.12 -20.12 -21.79
CA PRO A 97 -4.58 -20.08 -21.84
C PRO A 97 -5.19 -19.74 -20.47
N GLY A 98 -6.00 -18.68 -20.41
CA GLY A 98 -6.67 -18.24 -19.19
C GLY A 98 -5.85 -17.34 -18.25
N GLU A 99 -4.64 -16.94 -18.64
CA GLU A 99 -3.82 -15.97 -17.90
C GLU A 99 -3.94 -14.56 -18.46
N LEU A 100 -4.18 -13.58 -17.59
CA LEU A 100 -4.19 -12.16 -17.91
C LEU A 100 -3.11 -11.45 -17.09
N HIS A 101 -2.34 -10.57 -17.75
CA HIS A 101 -1.25 -9.84 -17.12
C HIS A 101 -1.60 -8.38 -16.93
N TYR A 102 -1.12 -7.76 -15.86
CA TYR A 102 -1.41 -6.37 -15.52
C TYR A 102 -0.16 -5.64 -15.05
N LYS A 103 -0.07 -4.34 -15.34
CA LYS A 103 1.05 -3.50 -14.85
C LYS A 103 0.86 -3.04 -13.41
N GLY A 104 -0.36 -3.06 -12.89
CA GLY A 104 -0.59 -2.67 -11.51
C GLY A 104 -1.95 -3.06 -10.95
N MET A 105 -2.07 -2.82 -9.64
CA MET A 105 -3.27 -3.12 -8.89
C MET A 105 -3.52 -2.12 -7.76
N PHE A 106 -4.79 -1.98 -7.39
CA PHE A 106 -5.15 -1.52 -6.06
C PHE A 106 -5.40 -2.75 -5.20
N LEU A 107 -4.68 -2.84 -4.09
CA LEU A 107 -4.84 -3.86 -3.07
C LEU A 107 -5.21 -3.14 -1.78
N GLY A 108 -6.48 -3.23 -1.39
CA GLY A 108 -7.00 -2.40 -0.32
C GLY A 108 -6.92 -0.91 -0.60
N GLY A 109 -6.44 -0.14 0.39
CA GLY A 109 -6.15 1.29 0.23
C GLY A 109 -4.84 1.59 -0.51
N GLU A 110 -4.06 0.57 -0.87
CA GLU A 110 -2.73 0.76 -1.45
C GLU A 110 -2.71 0.45 -2.94
N LYS A 111 -1.81 1.11 -3.67
CA LYS A 111 -1.60 0.91 -5.09
C LYS A 111 -0.20 0.35 -5.36
N ILE A 112 -0.12 -0.72 -6.12
CA ILE A 112 1.12 -1.44 -6.39
C ILE A 112 1.34 -1.48 -7.91
N TRP A 113 2.58 -1.23 -8.33
CA TRP A 113 3.03 -1.41 -9.71
C TRP A 113 4.02 -2.56 -9.86
N VAL A 114 4.07 -3.12 -11.07
CA VAL A 114 5.24 -3.89 -11.52
C VAL A 114 6.48 -2.98 -11.45
N GLY A 115 7.57 -3.51 -10.91
CA GLY A 115 8.82 -2.81 -10.60
C GLY A 115 8.88 -2.23 -9.19
N GLU A 116 7.77 -2.20 -8.45
CA GLU A 116 7.77 -1.72 -7.07
C GLU A 116 7.99 -2.85 -6.04
N PRO A 117 8.64 -2.55 -4.91
CA PRO A 117 8.75 -3.48 -3.79
C PRO A 117 7.45 -3.52 -2.98
N VAL A 118 7.06 -4.72 -2.57
CA VAL A 118 6.00 -4.97 -1.58
C VAL A 118 6.53 -5.75 -0.39
N ARG A 119 5.96 -5.53 0.80
CA ARG A 119 6.28 -6.28 2.01
C ARG A 119 5.64 -7.67 1.93
N LEU A 120 6.42 -8.71 2.23
CA LEU A 120 5.93 -10.07 2.38
C LEU A 120 5.62 -10.42 3.83
N MET A 121 4.73 -11.39 4.04
CA MET A 121 4.56 -12.04 5.33
C MET A 121 5.86 -12.78 5.69
N GLY A 122 6.56 -12.32 6.73
CA GLY A 122 7.75 -12.98 7.27
C GLY A 122 7.41 -14.27 8.02
N ARG A 123 8.41 -15.13 8.20
CA ARG A 123 8.27 -16.35 9.03
C ARG A 123 8.23 -16.01 10.52
N THR A 124 8.90 -14.93 10.90
CA THR A 124 8.86 -14.35 12.25
C THR A 124 8.39 -12.90 12.18
N LYS A 125 7.99 -12.35 13.33
CA LYS A 125 7.47 -10.98 13.42
C LYS A 125 8.51 -9.92 13.01
N ASP A 126 9.79 -10.19 13.31
CA ASP A 126 10.89 -9.26 13.10
C ASP A 126 11.59 -9.47 11.75
N GLU A 127 11.20 -10.48 10.99
CA GLU A 127 11.76 -10.73 9.66
C GLU A 127 11.20 -9.74 8.65
N ILE A 128 12.09 -8.93 8.08
CA ILE A 128 11.75 -7.96 7.04
C ILE A 128 12.09 -8.58 5.68
N VAL A 129 11.04 -8.91 4.92
CA VAL A 129 11.14 -9.48 3.57
C VAL A 129 10.34 -8.63 2.61
N ILE A 130 10.92 -8.36 1.44
CA ILE A 130 10.23 -7.71 0.33
C ILE A 130 10.19 -8.61 -0.89
N LEU A 131 9.23 -8.35 -1.78
CA LEU A 131 9.18 -8.87 -3.13
C LEU A 131 9.26 -7.69 -4.09
N VAL A 132 10.27 -7.66 -4.95
CA VAL A 132 10.29 -6.73 -6.10
C VAL A 132 9.39 -7.33 -7.16
N VAL A 133 8.29 -6.66 -7.49
CA VAL A 133 7.25 -7.25 -8.35
C VAL A 133 7.70 -7.22 -9.81
N ASN A 134 7.80 -8.39 -10.44
CA ASN A 134 8.16 -8.51 -11.85
C ASN A 134 6.91 -8.70 -12.72
N GLN A 135 5.90 -9.40 -12.21
CA GLN A 135 4.64 -9.68 -12.93
C GLN A 135 3.44 -9.77 -11.99
N MET A 136 2.27 -9.36 -12.47
CA MET A 136 0.98 -9.62 -11.84
C MET A 136 0.10 -10.42 -12.81
N ILE A 137 -0.27 -11.62 -12.41
CA ILE A 137 -1.00 -12.58 -13.25
C ILE A 137 -2.34 -12.88 -12.61
N GLU A 138 -3.44 -12.65 -13.33
CA GLU A 138 -4.78 -13.07 -12.96
C GLU A 138 -5.16 -14.33 -13.74
N ARG A 139 -5.70 -15.32 -13.03
CA ARG A 139 -6.36 -16.50 -13.63
C ARG A 139 -7.78 -16.58 -13.12
N THR A 140 -8.71 -16.96 -14.00
CA THR A 140 -10.08 -17.28 -13.61
C THR A 140 -10.24 -18.80 -13.59
N VAL A 141 -10.55 -19.36 -12.43
CA VAL A 141 -10.85 -20.79 -12.23
C VAL A 141 -12.24 -20.87 -11.60
N ASP A 142 -13.17 -21.58 -12.24
CA ASP A 142 -14.56 -21.77 -11.76
C ASP A 142 -15.24 -20.44 -11.35
N ALA A 143 -15.15 -19.43 -12.22
CA ALA A 143 -15.65 -18.06 -12.01
C ALA A 143 -15.02 -17.29 -10.83
N THR A 144 -14.00 -17.84 -10.18
CA THR A 144 -13.23 -17.17 -9.12
C THR A 144 -11.92 -16.64 -9.68
N SER A 145 -11.62 -15.37 -9.42
CA SER A 145 -10.35 -14.76 -9.81
C SER A 145 -9.27 -15.01 -8.76
N ALA A 146 -8.14 -15.57 -9.19
CA ALA A 146 -6.95 -15.78 -8.40
C ALA A 146 -5.79 -14.98 -8.99
N VAL A 147 -5.10 -14.20 -8.14
CA VAL A 147 -3.92 -13.44 -8.56
C VAL A 147 -2.65 -14.06 -8.00
N THR A 148 -1.67 -14.23 -8.88
CA THR A 148 -0.29 -14.57 -8.55
C THR A 148 0.60 -13.37 -8.86
N ILE A 149 1.35 -12.92 -7.86
CA ILE A 149 2.40 -11.92 -8.01
C ILE A 149 3.72 -12.67 -8.11
N VAL A 150 4.47 -12.42 -9.18
CA VAL A 150 5.77 -13.04 -9.42
C VAL A 150 6.85 -11.97 -9.29
N GLY A 151 7.94 -12.28 -8.62
CA GLY A 151 9.01 -11.33 -8.40
C GLY A 151 10.19 -11.92 -7.65
N ASP A 152 11.20 -11.10 -7.42
CA ASP A 152 12.39 -11.51 -6.67
C ASP A 152 12.24 -11.15 -5.19
N ALA A 153 12.33 -12.16 -4.33
CA ALA A 153 12.16 -11.99 -2.89
C ALA A 153 13.50 -11.71 -2.22
N TYR A 154 13.57 -10.63 -1.45
CA TYR A 154 14.78 -10.23 -0.73
C TYR A 154 14.51 -10.14 0.77
N LYS A 155 15.50 -10.56 1.56
CA LYS A 155 15.50 -10.42 3.01
C LYS A 155 16.44 -9.29 3.41
N PHE A 156 15.97 -8.42 4.29
CA PHE A 156 16.82 -7.41 4.92
C PHE A 156 17.71 -8.08 5.96
N ILE A 157 19.00 -7.76 5.93
CA ILE A 157 19.94 -8.20 6.93
C ILE A 157 20.83 -7.06 7.39
N GLU A 158 21.31 -7.19 8.62
CA GLU A 158 22.34 -6.36 9.21
C GLU A 158 23.54 -7.24 9.54
N MET A 159 24.74 -6.77 9.24
CA MET A 159 25.99 -7.49 9.46
C MET A 159 27.11 -6.52 9.83
N PRO A 160 28.23 -7.00 10.41
CA PRO A 160 29.40 -6.15 10.59
C PRO A 160 29.87 -5.55 9.25
N MET A 161 30.27 -4.27 9.26
CA MET A 161 30.79 -3.58 8.09
C MET A 161 32.01 -4.33 7.53
N PRO A 162 31.97 -4.78 6.26
CA PRO A 162 33.14 -5.31 5.58
C PRO A 162 34.27 -4.28 5.51
N ALA A 163 35.52 -4.72 5.61
CA ALA A 163 36.68 -3.83 5.69
C ALA A 163 36.84 -2.98 4.41
N GLU A 164 36.46 -3.53 3.26
CA GLU A 164 36.44 -2.88 1.96
C GLU A 164 35.42 -1.72 1.87
N TYR A 165 34.35 -1.76 2.67
CA TYR A 165 33.28 -0.75 2.68
C TYR A 165 33.55 0.40 3.67
N ASN A 166 34.71 0.42 4.33
CA ASN A 166 35.16 1.58 5.11
C ASN A 166 35.33 2.82 4.23
N ASP A 167 35.66 2.64 2.95
CA ASP A 167 35.58 3.70 1.94
C ASP A 167 34.21 3.65 1.25
N ARG A 168 33.50 4.78 1.29
CA ARG A 168 32.18 4.93 0.66
C ARG A 168 32.21 4.76 -0.86
N GLN A 169 33.36 4.99 -1.49
CA GLN A 169 33.50 4.80 -2.94
C GLN A 169 33.39 3.32 -3.35
N ASN A 170 33.62 2.40 -2.41
CA ASN A 170 33.55 0.96 -2.65
C ASN A 170 32.17 0.36 -2.34
N TRP A 171 31.17 1.19 -1.97
CA TRP A 171 29.86 0.68 -1.62
C TRP A 171 29.16 0.09 -2.84
N PRO A 172 28.69 -1.17 -2.76
CA PRO A 172 28.02 -1.79 -3.88
C PRO A 172 26.63 -1.18 -4.09
N VAL A 173 26.24 -1.08 -5.36
CA VAL A 173 24.85 -0.87 -5.78
C VAL A 173 24.34 -2.20 -6.33
N ASN A 174 23.18 -2.64 -5.86
CA ASN A 174 22.55 -3.83 -6.41
C ASN A 174 21.65 -3.44 -7.58
N GLU A 175 22.10 -3.68 -8.81
CA GLU A 175 21.39 -3.33 -10.04
C GLU A 175 20.03 -4.07 -10.19
N ASP A 176 19.85 -5.19 -9.51
CA ASP A 176 18.58 -5.94 -9.52
C ASP A 176 17.52 -5.29 -8.60
N LEU A 177 17.93 -4.39 -7.71
CA LEU A 177 17.01 -3.68 -6.81
C LEU A 177 16.52 -2.37 -7.43
N PRO A 178 15.25 -1.99 -7.19
CA PRO A 178 14.75 -0.67 -7.59
C PRO A 178 15.61 0.45 -7.00
N VAL A 179 15.83 1.51 -7.78
CA VAL A 179 16.65 2.68 -7.40
C VAL A 179 16.28 3.23 -6.01
N ARG A 180 14.99 3.29 -5.69
CA ARG A 180 14.49 3.74 -4.39
C ARG A 180 14.89 2.85 -3.21
N VAL A 181 15.01 1.54 -3.44
CA VAL A 181 15.46 0.57 -2.44
C VAL A 181 16.96 0.72 -2.19
N ASN A 182 17.75 0.86 -3.26
CA ASN A 182 19.18 1.16 -3.15
C ASN A 182 19.44 2.50 -2.43
N ALA A 183 18.64 3.54 -2.72
CA ALA A 183 18.73 4.83 -2.04
C ALA A 183 18.44 4.74 -0.53
N ASP A 184 17.44 3.92 -0.14
CA ASP A 184 17.13 3.68 1.28
C ASP A 184 18.25 2.89 1.98
N LEU A 185 18.83 1.88 1.34
CA LEU A 185 20.01 1.16 1.86
C LEU A 185 21.20 2.10 2.05
N SER A 186 21.54 2.87 1.02
CA SER A 186 22.63 3.83 1.06
C SER A 186 22.44 4.82 2.21
N PHE A 187 21.21 5.33 2.39
CA PHE A 187 20.87 6.18 3.53
C PHE A 187 21.13 5.49 4.89
N ARG A 188 20.70 4.25 5.08
CA ARG A 188 20.88 3.53 6.35
C ARG A 188 22.35 3.27 6.67
N ASN A 189 23.11 2.80 5.68
CA ASN A 189 24.54 2.57 5.83
C ASN A 189 25.28 3.89 6.12
N GLN A 190 24.85 4.97 5.47
CA GLN A 190 25.33 6.32 5.72
C GLN A 190 25.06 6.79 7.15
N VAL A 191 23.88 6.49 7.68
CA VAL A 191 23.52 6.81 9.06
C VAL A 191 24.40 6.04 10.06
N SER A 192 24.58 4.73 9.85
CA SER A 192 25.46 3.92 10.73
C SER A 192 26.89 4.46 10.75
N VAL A 193 27.49 4.71 9.59
CA VAL A 193 28.86 5.23 9.49
C VAL A 193 29.01 6.61 10.13
N ASN A 194 28.05 7.53 9.93
CA ASN A 194 28.12 8.87 10.51
C ASN A 194 28.05 8.85 12.05
N ALA A 195 27.40 7.84 12.63
CA ALA A 195 27.34 7.64 14.07
C ALA A 195 28.56 6.86 14.63
N GLY A 196 29.54 6.51 13.79
CA GLY A 196 30.68 5.68 14.18
C GLY A 196 30.31 4.21 14.41
N GLY A 197 29.17 3.77 13.88
CA GLY A 197 28.73 2.38 13.93
C GLY A 197 29.53 1.47 12.98
N ASN A 198 29.43 0.17 13.22
CA ASN A 198 30.07 -0.87 12.42
C ASN A 198 29.03 -1.79 11.76
N THR A 199 27.84 -1.28 11.45
CA THR A 199 26.74 -2.07 10.87
C THR A 199 26.57 -1.75 9.40
N TRP A 200 26.51 -2.80 8.59
CA TRP A 200 26.16 -2.77 7.18
C TRP A 200 24.80 -3.45 6.97
N CYS A 201 23.92 -2.75 6.28
CA CYS A 201 22.60 -3.23 5.89
C CYS A 201 22.60 -3.60 4.41
N GLU A 202 22.03 -4.76 4.08
CA GLU A 202 21.81 -5.17 2.69
C GLU A 202 20.49 -5.92 2.50
N TRP A 203 20.01 -5.94 1.26
CA TRP A 203 18.93 -6.81 0.82
C TRP A 203 19.54 -8.02 0.13
N ARG A 204 19.43 -9.20 0.76
CA ARG A 204 19.93 -10.44 0.20
C ARG A 204 18.83 -11.18 -0.55
N LEU A 205 19.09 -11.55 -1.80
CA LEU A 205 18.18 -12.35 -2.60
C LEU A 205 17.94 -13.69 -1.90
N LEU A 206 16.67 -14.00 -1.64
CA LEU A 206 16.23 -15.20 -0.95
C LEU A 206 15.65 -16.21 -1.94
N GLU A 207 14.77 -15.75 -2.83
CA GLU A 207 14.04 -16.59 -3.77
C GLU A 207 13.83 -15.80 -5.07
N PRO A 208 14.54 -16.12 -6.17
CA PRO A 208 14.28 -15.51 -7.46
C PRO A 208 12.97 -16.00 -8.05
N MET A 209 12.25 -15.14 -8.77
CA MET A 209 10.98 -15.46 -9.45
C MET A 209 9.96 -16.17 -8.53
N ALA A 210 9.98 -15.80 -7.25
CA ALA A 210 9.05 -16.26 -6.24
C ALA A 210 7.60 -15.97 -6.67
N ARG A 211 6.72 -16.97 -6.52
CA ARG A 211 5.30 -16.85 -6.84
C ARG A 211 4.51 -16.72 -5.54
N LYS A 212 3.86 -15.58 -5.35
CA LYS A 212 3.13 -15.22 -4.12
C LYS A 212 1.66 -14.94 -4.44
N SER A 213 0.78 -15.38 -3.56
CA SER A 213 -0.65 -15.03 -3.59
C SER A 213 -0.88 -13.67 -2.92
N LEU A 214 -2.10 -13.13 -3.02
CA LEU A 214 -2.44 -11.89 -2.32
C LEU A 214 -2.33 -12.02 -0.78
N ASN A 215 -2.48 -13.22 -0.22
CA ASN A 215 -2.36 -13.44 1.22
C ASN A 215 -0.93 -13.33 1.73
N ASP A 216 0.05 -13.51 0.85
CA ASP A 216 1.46 -13.40 1.19
C ASP A 216 1.92 -11.94 1.24
N ILE A 217 1.11 -11.00 0.74
CA ILE A 217 1.44 -9.58 0.66
C ILE A 217 0.94 -8.84 1.90
N LYS A 218 1.89 -8.35 2.72
CA LYS A 218 1.59 -7.50 3.88
C LYS A 218 1.04 -6.13 3.48
N GLY A 219 1.60 -5.55 2.42
CA GLY A 219 1.30 -4.21 1.92
C GLY A 219 2.47 -3.64 1.11
N ARG A 220 2.41 -2.36 0.74
CA ARG A 220 3.54 -1.70 0.07
C ARG A 220 4.75 -1.57 0.98
N TRP A 221 5.93 -1.56 0.36
CA TRP A 221 7.15 -1.11 1.02
C TRP A 221 7.31 0.42 0.83
N TYR A 222 7.80 1.06 1.88
CA TYR A 222 8.05 2.50 1.91
C TYR A 222 9.46 2.74 2.43
N GLU A 223 10.13 3.73 1.86
CA GLU A 223 11.45 4.17 2.29
C GLU A 223 11.38 4.67 3.73
N THR A 224 12.37 4.27 4.51
CA THR A 224 12.47 4.59 5.92
C THR A 224 12.67 6.08 6.14
N ARG A 225 13.54 6.71 5.33
CA ARG A 225 13.75 8.16 5.40
C ARG A 225 12.48 8.96 5.10
N LEU A 226 11.62 8.44 4.23
CA LEU A 226 10.39 9.11 3.83
C LEU A 226 9.30 8.94 4.90
N LEU A 227 9.12 7.72 5.40
CA LEU A 227 7.94 7.38 6.18
C LEU A 227 8.13 7.50 7.70
N LEU A 228 9.32 7.22 8.23
CA LEU A 228 9.53 7.26 9.69
C LEU A 228 9.30 8.63 10.34
N PRO A 229 9.64 9.78 9.73
CA PRO A 229 9.32 11.08 10.32
C PRO A 229 7.82 11.25 10.60
N THR A 230 6.96 10.68 9.74
CA THR A 230 5.50 10.71 9.90
C THR A 230 5.00 9.68 10.92
N LEU A 231 5.61 8.49 10.97
CA LEU A 231 5.17 7.42 11.88
C LEU A 231 5.67 7.59 13.32
N ARG A 232 6.93 7.99 13.50
CA ARG A 232 7.59 8.12 14.82
C ARG A 232 7.69 9.56 15.32
N GLY A 233 7.40 10.52 14.45
CA GLY A 233 7.63 11.94 14.69
C GLY A 233 9.06 12.34 14.32
N LYS A 234 9.21 13.54 13.72
CA LYS A 234 10.48 14.04 13.21
C LYS A 234 11.59 14.08 14.28
N ALA A 235 11.27 14.52 15.49
CA ALA A 235 12.25 14.62 16.57
C ALA A 235 12.84 13.25 16.95
N THR A 236 12.00 12.22 17.09
CA THR A 236 12.44 10.84 17.36
C THR A 236 13.30 10.31 16.21
N PHE A 237 12.87 10.54 14.97
CA PHE A 237 13.63 10.12 13.79
C PHE A 237 15.02 10.79 13.74
N ASP A 238 15.11 12.08 14.01
CA ASP A 238 16.38 12.81 14.03
C ASP A 238 17.33 12.24 15.11
N LEU A 239 16.80 11.86 16.28
CA LEU A 239 17.57 11.19 17.33
C LEU A 239 18.05 9.80 16.91
N ASP A 240 17.19 8.98 16.29
CA ASP A 240 17.57 7.65 15.79
C ASP A 240 18.68 7.76 14.71
N VAL A 241 18.60 8.79 13.86
CA VAL A 241 19.63 9.11 12.86
C VAL A 241 20.94 9.51 13.51
N GLN A 242 20.91 10.36 14.54
CA GLN A 242 22.12 10.73 15.28
C GLN A 242 22.75 9.54 16.01
N ALA A 243 21.93 8.62 16.52
CA ALA A 243 22.37 7.42 17.20
C ALA A 243 22.84 6.29 16.26
N GLY A 244 22.55 6.38 14.96
CA GLY A 244 22.91 5.32 14.01
C GLY A 244 21.95 4.12 14.01
N THR A 245 20.77 4.23 14.63
CA THR A 245 19.88 3.08 14.95
C THR A 245 18.54 3.14 14.21
N VAL A 246 18.56 3.46 12.92
CA VAL A 246 17.32 3.65 12.14
C VAL A 246 16.71 2.30 11.73
N SER A 247 15.62 1.93 12.40
CA SER A 247 14.79 0.75 12.12
C SER A 247 14.05 0.83 10.78
N ASP A 248 13.63 -0.31 10.22
CA ASP A 248 12.77 -0.34 9.04
C ASP A 248 11.34 0.16 9.33
N ALA A 249 10.77 0.96 8.42
CA ALA A 249 9.41 1.49 8.55
C ALA A 249 8.34 0.40 8.62
N SER A 250 8.59 -0.80 8.08
CA SER A 250 7.65 -1.91 8.13
C SER A 250 7.28 -2.38 9.54
N LEU A 251 8.16 -2.16 10.52
CA LEU A 251 7.94 -2.54 11.92
C LEU A 251 6.86 -1.68 12.61
N PHE A 252 6.53 -0.52 12.03
CA PHE A 252 5.54 0.43 12.56
C PHE A 252 4.25 0.46 11.74
N MET A 253 4.04 -0.53 10.87
CA MET A 253 2.86 -0.64 10.02
C MET A 253 2.19 -2.00 10.20
N ASN A 254 0.87 -1.97 10.22
CA ASN A 254 0.03 -3.17 10.26
C ASN A 254 0.23 -4.06 9.03
N SER A 255 -0.20 -5.31 9.16
CA SER A 255 -0.35 -6.25 8.07
C SER A 255 -1.82 -6.30 7.62
N ARG A 256 -2.05 -6.48 6.31
CA ARG A 256 -3.40 -6.57 5.74
C ARG A 256 -4.33 -7.60 6.42
N GLY A 257 -3.78 -8.75 6.83
CA GLY A 257 -4.52 -9.82 7.49
C GLY A 257 -4.73 -9.65 9.00
N GLU A 258 -4.04 -8.70 9.64
CA GLU A 258 -4.18 -8.43 11.08
C GLU A 258 -5.36 -7.48 11.38
N ILE A 259 -5.82 -6.75 10.36
CA ILE A 259 -6.97 -5.85 10.48
C ILE A 259 -8.25 -6.68 10.25
N LEU A 260 -8.84 -7.15 11.35
CA LEU A 260 -10.22 -7.65 11.48
C LEU A 260 -10.64 -8.75 10.49
N GLY A 261 -9.98 -9.92 10.52
CA GLY A 261 -10.51 -11.13 9.87
C GLY A 261 -10.65 -11.08 8.34
N SER A 262 -10.01 -10.09 7.71
CA SER A 262 -10.02 -9.86 6.26
C SER A 262 -9.47 -11.08 5.51
N ARG A 263 -10.34 -11.71 4.71
CA ARG A 263 -10.00 -12.82 3.80
C ARG A 263 -9.41 -12.29 2.47
N PRO A 264 -8.75 -13.13 1.64
CA PRO A 264 -8.17 -12.73 0.36
C PRO A 264 -9.13 -11.91 -0.49
N GLY A 265 -8.57 -10.88 -1.12
CA GLY A 265 -9.33 -9.72 -1.55
C GLY A 265 -10.52 -10.05 -2.47
N ILE A 266 -11.63 -9.36 -2.27
CA ILE A 266 -12.79 -9.36 -3.14
C ILE A 266 -12.40 -8.63 -4.43
N ARG A 267 -12.38 -9.36 -5.56
CA ARG A 267 -12.13 -8.78 -6.88
C ARG A 267 -13.23 -7.79 -7.23
N LYS A 268 -12.88 -6.52 -7.40
CA LYS A 268 -13.75 -5.45 -7.89
C LYS A 268 -13.32 -5.06 -9.29
N LYS A 269 -14.29 -4.70 -10.16
CA LYS A 269 -14.03 -4.37 -11.58
C LYS A 269 -12.90 -3.36 -11.77
N ASN A 270 -12.92 -2.28 -10.98
CA ASN A 270 -11.96 -1.18 -11.01
C ASN A 270 -11.93 -0.49 -9.63
N ARG A 271 -11.09 0.55 -9.50
CA ARG A 271 -10.94 1.29 -8.24
C ARG A 271 -12.22 1.98 -7.79
N LEU A 272 -12.98 2.59 -8.70
CA LEU A 272 -14.24 3.23 -8.34
C LEU A 272 -15.25 2.22 -7.76
N ALA A 273 -15.31 1.01 -8.32
CA ALA A 273 -16.12 -0.08 -7.79
C ALA A 273 -15.64 -0.61 -6.42
N SER A 274 -14.35 -0.47 -6.08
CA SER A 274 -13.85 -0.72 -4.73
C SER A 274 -14.30 0.33 -3.73
N LEU A 275 -14.40 1.59 -4.14
CA LEU A 275 -14.88 2.69 -3.30
C LEU A 275 -16.41 2.66 -3.15
N GLY A 276 -17.12 2.22 -4.19
CA GLY A 276 -18.57 2.07 -4.18
C GLY A 276 -19.29 3.38 -3.85
N ALA A 277 -20.37 3.27 -3.06
CA ALA A 277 -21.16 4.42 -2.62
C ALA A 277 -20.55 5.17 -1.42
N ALA A 278 -19.29 4.94 -1.07
CA ALA A 278 -18.58 5.71 -0.04
C ALA A 278 -17.98 7.02 -0.58
N VAL A 279 -18.06 7.23 -1.90
CA VAL A 279 -17.64 8.44 -2.59
C VAL A 279 -18.72 8.83 -3.61
N PRO A 280 -18.78 10.11 -4.03
CA PRO A 280 -19.66 10.53 -5.12
C PRO A 280 -19.50 9.68 -6.39
N ALA A 281 -20.59 9.41 -7.11
CA ALA A 281 -20.58 8.54 -8.29
C ALA A 281 -19.69 9.08 -9.44
N ASP A 282 -19.47 10.39 -9.49
CA ASP A 282 -18.64 11.09 -10.45
C ASP A 282 -17.17 11.25 -9.99
N THR A 283 -16.80 10.64 -8.85
CA THR A 283 -15.43 10.68 -8.33
C THR A 283 -14.43 10.14 -9.36
N LYS A 284 -13.48 10.99 -9.73
CA LYS A 284 -12.38 10.62 -10.62
C LYS A 284 -11.18 10.15 -9.81
N ILE A 285 -10.69 8.95 -10.13
CA ILE A 285 -9.51 8.37 -9.49
C ILE A 285 -8.34 8.38 -10.46
N SER A 286 -7.33 9.18 -10.17
CA SER A 286 -6.09 9.17 -10.94
C SER A 286 -5.34 7.85 -10.77
N ARG A 287 -4.79 7.35 -11.86
CA ARG A 287 -3.83 6.24 -11.88
C ARG A 287 -2.38 6.76 -11.92
N GLY A 288 -2.09 8.02 -11.60
CA GLY A 288 -0.74 8.60 -11.67
C GLY A 288 -0.21 8.67 -13.12
N PHE A 289 0.98 9.16 -13.45
CA PHE A 289 1.97 9.98 -12.73
C PHE A 289 1.92 11.42 -13.29
N ASP A 290 1.23 12.35 -12.61
CA ASP A 290 1.03 13.79 -12.95
C ASP A 290 -0.14 14.18 -13.92
N GLY A 291 -1.36 13.67 -13.72
CA GLY A 291 -2.50 13.87 -14.67
C GLY A 291 -3.10 15.29 -14.77
N PRO A 292 -4.01 15.60 -15.73
CA PRO A 292 -4.66 14.72 -16.71
C PRO A 292 -4.49 15.21 -18.17
N ALA A 293 -5.11 14.59 -19.17
CA ALA A 293 -6.36 15.24 -19.61
C ALA A 293 -7.53 14.26 -19.67
N GLU A 294 -7.17 13.03 -19.95
CA GLU A 294 -8.05 11.90 -20.15
C GLU A 294 -8.33 11.04 -18.93
N ASP A 295 -7.21 10.87 -18.21
CA ASP A 295 -6.82 9.79 -17.32
C ASP A 295 -7.50 8.40 -17.54
N ASN A 296 -7.84 7.85 -18.72
CA ASN A 296 -7.88 8.16 -20.16
C ASN A 296 -8.83 7.09 -20.75
N VAL A 297 -10.10 7.45 -21.00
CA VAL A 297 -11.25 6.72 -21.64
C VAL A 297 -11.40 5.18 -21.43
N ILE A 298 -12.56 4.75 -20.92
CA ILE A 298 -13.05 3.35 -20.97
C ILE A 298 -14.30 3.27 -21.85
N PRO A 299 -14.26 2.68 -23.06
CA PRO A 299 -15.47 2.36 -23.81
C PRO A 299 -15.86 0.90 -23.56
N THR A 300 -16.96 0.69 -22.83
CA THR A 300 -17.85 -0.45 -23.14
C THR A 300 -18.81 -0.11 -24.30
N GLN A 301 -18.60 1.01 -24.99
CA GLN A 301 -19.39 1.44 -26.13
C GLN A 301 -18.49 2.14 -27.16
N ALA A 302 -17.76 1.36 -27.95
CA ALA A 302 -17.72 1.62 -29.37
C ALA A 302 -18.67 0.58 -30.00
N GLN A 303 -19.97 0.76 -29.79
CA GLN A 303 -20.95 0.22 -30.72
C GLN A 303 -21.03 1.21 -31.87
N GLN A 304 -20.18 0.99 -32.86
CA GLN A 304 -20.44 1.04 -34.31
C GLN A 304 -19.16 0.70 -35.05
#